data_AF-A0A531ML94-F1
#
_entry.id   AF-A0A531ML94-F1
#
_cell.length_a   1.000
_cell.length_b   1.000
_cell.length_c   1.000
_cell.angle_alpha   90.00
_cell.angle_beta   90.00
_cell.angle_gamma   90.00
#
_symmetry.space_group_name_H-M   'P 1'
#
loop_
_entity.id
_entity.type
_entity.pdbx_description
1 polymer ?
#
loop_
_entity_poly.entity_id
_entity_poly.type
_entity_poly.pdbx_seq_one_letter_code
_entity_poly.pdbx_strand_id
1 'polypeptide(L)'
;LVTLCFVVGAVMLKPDWKAVAAGAVPSLPAHDAANYWFMAVSILGASISPYLFMFYSSGAIEDKWDKSYLGVNRAIAWLGMTFGGTISVSVLIVSALVLATHGIVQVDDYHQLPLMLIPIFGFWGFVLFVASLGIACFGAAVEVGLQQAYLVAQGFGWDWGEDLKPRDDPGFSTVYTVSLFLAAIPIMLGLDPLKLTIFSMALTAASLPLTVVPFLFLLNDERYVGEHRNGIVSNAAVIFIITLAFVLAVVTIPLQIFGDA
;
A
#
# COMPACT_ATOMS: atom_id res chain seq x y z
N LEU A 1 -5.34 6.48 -14.34
CA LEU A 1 -5.66 7.74 -15.05
C LEU A 1 -6.52 8.66 -14.20
N VAL A 2 -7.66 8.20 -13.66
CA VAL A 2 -8.51 9.05 -12.79
C VAL A 2 -7.73 9.59 -11.58
N THR A 3 -6.83 8.80 -11.01
CA THR A 3 -5.89 9.20 -9.93
C THR A 3 -4.97 10.37 -10.28
N LEU A 4 -4.78 10.71 -11.57
CA LEU A 4 -4.02 11.89 -11.98
C LEU A 4 -4.73 13.20 -11.62
N CYS A 5 -6.01 13.17 -11.27
CA CYS A 5 -6.72 14.36 -10.78
C CYS A 5 -6.04 14.97 -9.55
N PHE A 6 -5.41 14.14 -8.70
CA PHE A 6 -4.64 14.62 -7.55
C PHE A 6 -3.36 15.34 -7.97
N VAL A 7 -2.67 14.85 -9.00
CA VAL A 7 -1.46 15.50 -9.54
C VAL A 7 -1.82 16.85 -10.15
N VAL A 8 -2.87 16.88 -10.98
CA VAL A 8 -3.37 18.13 -11.56
C VAL A 8 -3.84 19.09 -10.46
N GLY A 9 -4.53 18.57 -9.44
CA GLY A 9 -4.97 19.36 -8.29
C GLY A 9 -3.81 19.98 -7.52
N ALA A 10 -2.77 19.20 -7.23
CA ALA A 10 -1.56 19.69 -6.57
C ALA A 10 -0.88 20.80 -7.38
N VAL A 11 -0.81 20.69 -8.71
CA VAL A 11 -0.23 21.72 -9.57
C VAL A 11 -1.11 22.98 -9.64
N MET A 12 -2.43 22.82 -9.74
CA MET A 12 -3.40 23.93 -9.84
C MET A 12 -3.47 24.77 -8.56
N LEU A 13 -3.28 24.14 -7.40
CA LEU A 13 -3.21 24.83 -6.10
C LEU A 13 -2.00 25.78 -5.98
N LYS A 14 -1.05 25.74 -6.93
CA LYS A 14 0.18 26.55 -6.93
C LYS A 14 0.88 26.53 -5.55
N PRO A 15 1.27 25.34 -5.05
CA PRO A 15 2.01 25.23 -3.81
C PRO A 15 3.26 26.11 -3.86
N ASP A 16 3.67 26.65 -2.72
CA ASP A 16 5.01 27.20 -2.60
C ASP A 16 6.01 26.04 -2.68
N TRP A 17 6.60 25.86 -3.86
CA TRP A 17 7.58 24.82 -4.13
C TRP A 17 8.80 24.91 -3.22
N LYS A 18 9.13 26.10 -2.68
CA LYS A 18 10.20 26.23 -1.68
C LYS A 18 9.79 25.61 -0.35
N ALA A 19 8.56 25.80 0.07
CA ALA A 19 8.02 25.18 1.28
C ALA A 19 7.89 23.65 1.11
N VAL A 20 7.45 23.18 -0.06
CA VAL A 20 7.41 21.73 -0.38
C VAL A 20 8.82 21.13 -0.36
N ALA A 21 9.80 21.78 -0.99
CA ALA A 21 11.18 21.33 -0.98
C ALA A 21 11.81 21.36 0.42
N ALA A 22 11.47 22.37 1.23
CA ALA A 22 11.89 22.42 2.63
C ALA A 22 11.26 21.31 3.47
N GLY A 23 9.98 20.98 3.24
CA GLY A 23 9.28 19.88 3.90
C GLY A 23 9.75 18.49 3.45
N ALA A 24 10.38 18.38 2.28
CA ALA A 24 11.02 17.14 1.84
C ALA A 24 12.31 16.83 2.62
N VAL A 25 12.89 17.82 3.31
CA VAL A 25 14.05 17.61 4.18
C VAL A 25 13.56 17.03 5.51
N PRO A 26 14.11 15.88 5.97
CA PRO A 26 13.74 15.31 7.26
C PRO A 26 14.00 16.31 8.38
N SER A 27 12.93 16.73 9.06
CA SER A 27 13.00 17.59 10.24
C SER A 27 12.50 16.84 11.46
N LEU A 28 13.11 17.12 12.61
CA LEU A 28 12.64 16.58 13.88
C LEU A 28 11.36 17.33 14.30
N PRO A 29 10.29 16.62 14.67
CA PRO A 29 9.04 17.27 15.09
C PRO A 29 9.27 18.08 16.38
N ALA A 30 8.82 19.34 16.38
CA ALA A 30 8.91 20.22 17.55
C ALA A 30 7.90 19.84 18.65
N HIS A 31 6.78 19.24 18.27
CA HIS A 31 5.73 18.73 19.16
C HIS A 31 5.18 17.40 18.63
N ASP A 32 4.74 16.54 19.54
CA ASP A 32 4.02 15.29 19.26
C ASP A 32 4.76 14.28 18.36
N ALA A 33 6.00 13.97 18.76
CA ALA A 33 6.87 13.06 18.03
C ALA A 33 6.25 11.67 17.80
N ALA A 34 5.42 11.19 18.72
CA ALA A 34 4.75 9.89 18.61
C ALA A 34 3.81 9.84 17.39
N ASN A 35 2.92 10.82 17.25
CA ASN A 35 2.00 10.91 16.10
C ASN A 35 2.73 11.17 14.78
N TYR A 36 3.78 12.01 14.78
CA TYR A 36 4.60 12.24 13.60
C TYR A 36 5.29 10.95 13.12
N TRP A 37 5.99 10.25 14.02
CA TRP A 37 6.63 8.98 13.68
C TRP A 37 5.61 7.91 13.31
N PHE A 38 4.46 7.88 13.97
CA PHE A 38 3.37 6.98 13.62
C PHE A 38 2.88 7.20 12.18
N MET A 39 2.61 8.45 11.77
CA MET A 39 2.20 8.76 10.40
C MET A 39 3.31 8.48 9.37
N ALA A 40 4.54 8.92 9.66
CA ALA A 40 5.68 8.70 8.77
C ALA A 40 5.90 7.21 8.50
N VAL A 41 5.84 6.41 9.56
CA VAL A 41 6.02 4.97 9.44
C VAL A 41 4.79 4.30 8.83
N SER A 42 3.56 4.76 9.11
CA SER A 42 2.34 4.25 8.47
C SER A 42 2.34 4.45 6.95
N ILE A 43 2.80 5.61 6.46
CA ILE A 43 2.95 5.89 5.03
C ILE A 43 3.96 4.92 4.40
N LEU A 44 5.07 4.66 5.09
CA LEU A 44 6.10 3.72 4.62
C LEU A 44 5.61 2.27 4.64
N GLY A 45 4.87 1.86 5.67
CA GLY A 45 4.23 0.54 5.77
C GLY A 45 3.18 0.32 4.68
N ALA A 46 2.33 1.31 4.41
CA ALA A 46 1.34 1.25 3.33
C ALA A 46 1.99 1.13 1.94
N SER A 47 3.19 1.67 1.77
CA SER A 47 3.95 1.60 0.50
C SER A 47 4.61 0.24 0.26
N ILE A 48 4.84 -0.55 1.31
CA ILE A 48 5.60 -1.81 1.24
C ILE A 48 4.75 -2.90 1.89
N SER A 49 3.79 -3.42 1.15
CA SER A 49 2.93 -4.48 1.67
C SER A 49 3.53 -5.88 1.41
N PRO A 50 3.57 -6.79 2.42
CA PRO A 50 4.16 -8.12 2.28
C PRO A 50 3.54 -8.97 1.18
N TYR A 51 2.23 -8.80 0.96
CA TYR A 51 1.49 -9.54 -0.04
C TYR A 51 2.03 -9.31 -1.46
N LEU A 52 2.60 -8.12 -1.74
CA LEU A 52 3.16 -7.77 -3.05
C LEU A 52 4.32 -8.70 -3.43
N PHE A 53 5.15 -9.12 -2.48
CA PHE A 53 6.26 -10.05 -2.76
C PHE A 53 5.75 -11.42 -3.21
N MET A 54 4.69 -11.92 -2.55
CA MET A 54 4.09 -13.21 -2.89
C MET A 54 3.31 -13.15 -4.20
N PHE A 55 2.50 -12.09 -4.39
CA PHE A 55 1.74 -11.86 -5.62
C PHE A 55 2.67 -11.76 -6.83
N TYR A 56 3.71 -10.92 -6.75
CA TYR A 56 4.65 -10.71 -7.84
C TYR A 56 5.48 -11.97 -8.16
N SER A 57 5.87 -12.73 -7.13
CA SER A 57 6.59 -13.99 -7.32
C SER A 57 5.72 -15.07 -7.94
N SER A 58 4.44 -15.15 -7.56
CA SER A 58 3.49 -16.11 -8.13
C SER A 58 3.17 -15.77 -9.59
N GLY A 59 2.92 -14.49 -9.89
CA GLY A 59 2.71 -14.03 -11.27
C GLY A 59 3.92 -14.27 -12.17
N ALA A 60 5.14 -14.08 -11.65
CA ALA A 60 6.36 -14.38 -12.41
C ALA A 60 6.49 -15.85 -12.83
N ILE A 61 6.04 -16.77 -11.98
CA ILE A 61 6.03 -18.21 -12.28
C ILE A 61 4.90 -18.53 -13.28
N GLU A 62 3.73 -17.93 -13.10
CA GLU A 62 2.58 -18.12 -13.99
C GLU A 62 2.88 -17.67 -15.43
N ASP A 63 3.43 -16.46 -15.56
CA ASP A 63 3.83 -15.88 -16.85
C ASP A 63 5.14 -16.50 -17.41
N LYS A 64 5.73 -17.46 -16.69
CA LYS A 64 6.96 -18.17 -17.07
C LYS A 64 8.12 -17.23 -17.38
N TRP A 65 8.26 -16.17 -16.60
CA TRP A 65 9.33 -15.20 -16.77
C TRP A 65 10.71 -15.85 -16.57
N ASP A 66 11.61 -15.58 -17.50
CA ASP A 66 13.01 -15.98 -17.41
C ASP A 66 13.92 -14.79 -17.00
N LYS A 67 15.24 -15.03 -16.99
CA LYS A 67 16.23 -14.00 -16.64
C LYS A 67 16.23 -12.79 -17.58
N SER A 68 15.75 -12.93 -18.82
CA SER A 68 15.70 -11.82 -19.78
C SER A 68 14.70 -10.73 -19.37
N TYR A 69 13.63 -11.12 -18.65
CA TYR A 69 12.61 -10.19 -18.16
C TYR A 69 13.06 -9.38 -16.93
N LEU A 70 14.15 -9.73 -16.26
CA LEU A 70 14.63 -9.01 -15.06
C LEU A 70 14.83 -7.51 -15.31
N GLY A 71 15.38 -7.13 -16.47
CA GLY A 71 15.59 -5.73 -16.82
C GLY A 71 14.27 -4.97 -17.06
N VAL A 72 13.37 -5.59 -17.82
CA VAL A 72 12.05 -5.03 -18.15
C VAL A 72 11.20 -4.90 -16.88
N ASN A 73 11.16 -5.94 -16.05
CA ASN A 73 10.44 -5.96 -14.79
C ASN A 73 10.95 -4.92 -13.80
N ARG A 74 12.27 -4.71 -13.71
CA ARG A 74 12.84 -3.61 -12.92
C ARG A 74 12.40 -2.25 -13.44
N ALA A 75 12.37 -2.04 -14.75
CA ALA A 75 11.92 -0.78 -15.33
C ALA A 75 10.42 -0.54 -15.08
N ILE A 76 9.58 -1.57 -15.24
CA ILE A 76 8.14 -1.50 -14.96
C ILE A 76 7.90 -1.22 -13.47
N ALA A 77 8.57 -1.93 -12.57
CA ALA A 77 8.45 -1.71 -11.13
C ALA A 77 8.90 -0.30 -10.74
N TRP A 78 9.98 0.20 -11.34
CA TRP A 78 10.49 1.55 -11.06
C TRP A 78 9.53 2.64 -11.56
N LEU A 79 8.99 2.49 -12.78
CA LEU A 79 7.98 3.38 -13.34
C LEU A 79 6.69 3.35 -12.51
N GLY A 80 6.22 2.16 -12.14
CA GLY A 80 5.02 1.97 -11.31
C GLY A 80 5.18 2.61 -9.92
N MET A 81 6.30 2.35 -9.24
CA MET A 81 6.59 2.90 -7.93
C MET A 81 6.75 4.43 -7.97
N THR A 82 7.39 4.96 -9.02
CA THR A 82 7.53 6.41 -9.20
C THR A 82 6.19 7.08 -9.50
N PHE A 83 5.33 6.43 -10.30
CA PHE A 83 3.99 6.90 -10.58
C PHE A 83 3.11 6.91 -9.32
N GLY A 84 3.11 5.81 -8.56
CA GLY A 84 2.40 5.71 -7.28
C GLY A 84 2.91 6.73 -6.26
N GLY A 85 4.22 6.85 -6.11
CA GLY A 85 4.85 7.83 -5.22
C GLY A 85 4.49 9.27 -5.59
N THR A 86 4.44 9.61 -6.88
CA THR A 86 4.03 10.94 -7.35
C THR A 86 2.59 11.25 -6.97
N ILE A 87 1.69 10.26 -7.08
CA ILE A 87 0.29 10.41 -6.65
C ILE A 87 0.23 10.59 -5.13
N SER A 88 0.92 9.76 -4.34
CA SER A 88 0.95 9.88 -2.88
C SER A 88 1.45 11.25 -2.41
N VAL A 89 2.52 11.77 -3.00
CA VAL A 89 3.03 13.12 -2.71
C VAL A 89 1.99 14.18 -3.10
N SER A 90 1.33 14.03 -4.25
CA SER A 90 0.29 14.97 -4.68
C SER A 90 -0.89 14.99 -3.73
N VAL A 91 -1.36 13.83 -3.25
CA VAL A 91 -2.42 13.72 -2.23
C VAL A 91 -1.99 14.39 -0.94
N LEU A 92 -0.73 14.20 -0.50
CA LEU A 92 -0.19 14.83 0.69
C LEU A 92 -0.16 16.37 0.57
N ILE A 93 0.29 16.90 -0.58
CA ILE A 93 0.29 18.34 -0.84
C ILE A 93 -1.14 18.92 -0.85
N VAL A 94 -2.06 18.27 -1.55
CA VAL A 94 -3.46 18.71 -1.62
C VAL A 94 -4.09 18.68 -0.23
N SER A 95 -3.87 17.60 0.53
CA SER A 95 -4.32 17.47 1.91
C SER A 95 -3.77 18.60 2.78
N ALA A 96 -2.46 18.83 2.76
CA ALA A 96 -1.81 19.87 3.55
C ALA A 96 -2.30 21.29 3.19
N LEU A 97 -2.60 21.58 1.93
CA LEU A 97 -3.08 22.91 1.53
C LEU A 97 -4.58 23.12 1.76
N VAL A 98 -5.38 22.07 1.60
CA VAL A 98 -6.85 22.18 1.65
C VAL A 98 -7.38 21.82 3.03
N LEU A 99 -7.00 20.68 3.60
CA LEU A 99 -7.51 20.25 4.91
C LEU A 99 -6.94 21.10 6.06
N ALA A 100 -5.65 21.44 6.00
CA ALA A 100 -5.05 22.27 7.04
C ALA A 100 -5.64 23.69 7.07
N THR A 101 -6.00 24.26 5.91
CA THR A 101 -6.66 25.58 5.83
C THR A 101 -8.10 25.55 6.32
N HIS A 102 -8.76 24.39 6.31
CA HIS A 102 -10.09 24.18 6.89
C HIS A 102 -10.03 23.81 8.39
N GLY A 103 -8.84 23.77 9.01
CA GLY A 103 -8.68 23.45 10.43
C GLY A 103 -8.91 21.97 10.77
N ILE A 104 -8.98 21.09 9.77
CA ILE A 104 -9.14 19.65 9.97
C ILE A 104 -7.75 19.07 10.22
N VAL A 105 -7.40 18.90 11.50
CA VAL A 105 -6.12 18.32 11.94
C VAL A 105 -6.20 16.79 12.01
N GLN A 106 -7.40 16.24 12.20
CA GLN A 106 -7.66 14.81 12.28
C GLN A 106 -8.86 14.48 11.39
N VAL A 107 -8.67 13.55 10.45
CA VAL A 107 -9.73 13.10 9.54
C VAL A 107 -10.40 11.91 10.19
N ASP A 108 -11.58 12.13 10.76
CA ASP A 108 -12.36 11.09 11.45
C ASP A 108 -13.39 10.41 10.54
N ASP A 109 -13.67 10.97 9.34
CA ASP A 109 -14.71 10.48 8.44
C ASP A 109 -14.29 10.56 6.96
N TYR A 110 -14.59 9.49 6.20
CA TYR A 110 -14.40 9.44 4.73
C TYR A 110 -15.13 10.57 4.00
N HIS A 111 -16.23 11.08 4.55
CA HIS A 111 -16.99 12.18 3.96
C HIS A 111 -16.17 13.48 3.85
N GLN A 112 -15.09 13.61 4.61
CA GLN A 112 -14.20 14.77 4.57
C GLN A 112 -13.14 14.67 3.46
N LEU A 113 -12.85 13.47 2.96
CA LEU A 113 -11.81 13.28 1.94
C LEU A 113 -12.12 13.93 0.59
N PRO A 114 -13.37 13.90 0.06
CA PRO A 114 -13.71 14.60 -1.18
C PRO A 114 -13.50 16.13 -1.11
N LEU A 115 -13.53 16.72 0.09
CA LEU A 115 -13.28 18.16 0.30
C LEU A 115 -11.88 18.58 -0.17
N MET A 116 -10.96 17.63 -0.33
CA MET A 116 -9.62 17.89 -0.89
C MET A 116 -9.67 18.35 -2.37
N LEU A 117 -10.60 17.79 -3.16
CA LEU A 117 -10.67 18.06 -4.61
C LEU A 117 -11.79 19.03 -4.99
N ILE A 118 -12.81 19.20 -4.15
CA ILE A 118 -13.95 20.10 -4.40
C ILE A 118 -13.51 21.57 -4.61
N PRO A 119 -12.60 22.16 -3.82
CA PRO A 119 -12.16 23.54 -4.03
C PRO A 119 -11.45 23.78 -5.37
N ILE A 120 -10.91 22.72 -5.97
CA ILE A 120 -10.12 22.79 -7.20
C ILE A 120 -11.00 22.61 -8.44
N PHE A 121 -11.88 21.60 -8.41
CA PHE A 121 -12.67 21.17 -9.57
C PHE A 121 -14.19 21.33 -9.37
N GLY A 122 -14.64 21.89 -8.25
CA GLY A 122 -16.06 22.02 -7.91
C GLY A 122 -16.74 20.66 -7.79
N PHE A 123 -17.95 20.54 -8.36
CA PHE A 123 -18.71 19.28 -8.38
C PHE A 123 -17.93 18.12 -9.02
N TRP A 124 -17.13 18.39 -10.06
CA TRP A 124 -16.30 17.38 -10.70
C TRP A 124 -15.20 16.85 -9.77
N GLY A 125 -14.76 17.63 -8.78
CA GLY A 125 -13.79 17.19 -7.78
C GLY A 125 -14.33 16.05 -6.92
N PHE A 126 -15.62 16.11 -6.54
CA PHE A 126 -16.29 15.02 -5.83
C PHE A 126 -16.37 13.76 -6.70
N VAL A 127 -16.82 13.89 -7.95
CA VAL A 127 -16.96 12.76 -8.87
C VAL A 127 -15.60 12.09 -9.15
N LEU A 128 -14.56 12.89 -9.39
CA LEU A 128 -13.20 12.40 -9.63
C LEU A 128 -12.62 11.71 -8.38
N PHE A 129 -12.88 12.26 -7.19
CA PHE A 129 -12.46 11.63 -5.94
C PHE A 129 -13.11 10.25 -5.77
N VAL A 130 -14.43 10.17 -5.90
CA VAL A 130 -15.18 8.91 -5.74
C VAL A 130 -14.77 7.89 -6.80
N ALA A 131 -14.63 8.32 -8.06
CA ALA A 131 -14.16 7.46 -9.14
C ALA A 131 -12.73 6.97 -8.91
N SER A 132 -11.82 7.84 -8.44
CA SER A 132 -10.46 7.48 -8.09
C SER A 132 -10.41 6.46 -6.96
N LEU A 133 -11.15 6.71 -5.87
CA LEU A 133 -11.22 5.83 -4.73
C LEU A 133 -11.80 4.46 -5.14
N GLY A 134 -12.89 4.45 -5.90
CA GLY A 134 -13.51 3.23 -6.40
C GLY A 134 -12.55 2.39 -7.25
N ILE A 135 -11.85 3.00 -8.20
CA ILE A 135 -10.88 2.28 -9.06
C ILE A 135 -9.70 1.77 -8.23
N ALA A 136 -9.16 2.57 -7.31
CA ALA A 136 -8.03 2.18 -6.47
C ALA A 136 -8.41 1.03 -5.52
N CYS A 137 -9.55 1.13 -4.83
CA CYS A 137 -10.05 0.09 -3.94
C CYS A 137 -10.40 -1.19 -4.70
N PHE A 138 -10.99 -1.08 -5.90
CA PHE A 138 -11.29 -2.25 -6.73
C PHE A 138 -10.01 -2.96 -7.16
N GLY A 139 -9.01 -2.22 -7.66
CA GLY A 139 -7.72 -2.80 -8.03
C GLY A 139 -7.04 -3.50 -6.86
N ALA A 140 -6.98 -2.85 -5.70
CA ALA A 140 -6.40 -3.44 -4.49
C ALA A 140 -7.18 -4.68 -4.01
N ALA A 141 -8.51 -4.67 -4.06
CA ALA A 141 -9.34 -5.81 -3.67
C ALA A 141 -9.11 -7.02 -4.59
N VAL A 142 -8.98 -6.79 -5.90
CA VAL A 142 -8.67 -7.85 -6.88
C VAL A 142 -7.29 -8.43 -6.62
N GLU A 143 -6.27 -7.59 -6.46
CA GLU A 143 -4.89 -8.00 -6.21
C GLU A 143 -4.75 -8.82 -4.92
N VAL A 144 -5.34 -8.34 -3.82
CA VAL A 144 -5.33 -9.04 -2.52
C VAL A 144 -6.12 -10.35 -2.60
N GLY A 145 -7.28 -10.34 -3.27
CA GLY A 145 -8.08 -11.56 -3.46
C GLY A 145 -7.32 -12.64 -4.24
N LEU A 146 -6.65 -12.26 -5.34
CA LEU A 146 -5.81 -13.17 -6.12
C LEU A 146 -4.66 -13.71 -5.26
N GLN A 147 -4.00 -12.84 -4.51
CA GLN A 147 -2.91 -13.24 -3.62
C GLN A 147 -3.33 -14.27 -2.56
N GLN A 148 -4.52 -14.13 -1.96
CA GLN A 148 -5.05 -15.12 -1.04
C GLN A 148 -5.34 -16.45 -1.72
N ALA A 149 -5.92 -16.41 -2.93
CA ALA A 149 -6.19 -17.60 -3.71
C ALA A 149 -4.90 -18.33 -4.11
N TYR A 150 -3.85 -17.61 -4.53
CA TYR A 150 -2.52 -18.18 -4.81
C TYR A 150 -1.92 -18.85 -3.59
N LEU A 151 -1.93 -18.20 -2.41
CA LEU A 151 -1.37 -18.78 -1.20
C LEU A 151 -2.06 -20.09 -0.80
N VAL A 152 -3.39 -20.11 -0.86
CA VAL A 152 -4.17 -21.31 -0.49
C VAL A 152 -3.93 -22.42 -1.51
N ALA A 153 -3.99 -22.13 -2.81
CA ALA A 153 -3.77 -23.13 -3.85
C ALA A 153 -2.35 -23.73 -3.79
N GLN A 154 -1.32 -22.89 -3.62
CA GLN A 154 0.07 -23.35 -3.44
C GLN A 154 0.26 -24.15 -2.15
N GLY A 155 -0.41 -23.76 -1.06
CA GLY A 155 -0.35 -24.48 0.22
C GLY A 155 -0.99 -25.87 0.18
N PHE A 156 -2.09 -26.02 -0.56
CA PHE A 156 -2.77 -27.31 -0.75
C PHE A 156 -2.25 -28.13 -1.94
N GLY A 157 -1.35 -27.57 -2.74
CA GLY A 157 -0.81 -28.21 -3.95
C GLY A 157 -1.85 -28.36 -5.07
N TRP A 158 -2.83 -27.46 -5.12
CA TRP A 158 -3.82 -27.40 -6.21
C TRP A 158 -3.20 -26.74 -7.45
N ASP A 159 -3.78 -26.99 -8.62
CA ASP A 159 -3.45 -26.19 -9.81
C ASP A 159 -3.84 -24.72 -9.57
N TRP A 160 -3.10 -23.77 -10.12
CA TRP A 160 -3.32 -22.34 -9.86
C TRP A 160 -2.98 -21.49 -11.08
N GLY A 161 -3.77 -20.42 -11.29
CA GLY A 161 -3.56 -19.45 -12.35
C GLY A 161 -4.73 -18.46 -12.50
N GLU A 162 -4.42 -17.18 -12.70
CA GLU A 162 -5.35 -16.10 -13.05
C GLU A 162 -6.01 -16.34 -14.41
N ASP A 163 -5.28 -16.92 -15.37
CA ASP A 163 -5.80 -17.23 -16.71
C ASP A 163 -6.57 -18.56 -16.79
N LEU A 164 -6.63 -19.33 -15.70
CA LEU A 164 -7.36 -20.60 -15.67
C LEU A 164 -8.86 -20.35 -15.55
N LYS A 165 -9.65 -21.11 -16.31
CA LYS A 165 -11.10 -20.99 -16.23
C LYS A 165 -11.58 -21.49 -14.86
N PRO A 166 -12.64 -20.88 -14.27
CA PRO A 166 -13.25 -21.35 -13.01
C PRO A 166 -13.72 -22.82 -13.01
N ARG A 167 -13.78 -23.43 -14.20
CA ARG A 167 -14.14 -24.83 -14.42
C ARG A 167 -12.94 -25.79 -14.36
N ASP A 168 -11.75 -25.30 -14.67
CA ASP A 168 -10.52 -26.09 -14.71
C ASP A 168 -9.83 -26.09 -13.34
N ASP A 169 -10.07 -25.06 -12.51
CA ASP A 169 -9.75 -25.10 -11.08
C ASP A 169 -10.86 -24.46 -10.19
N PRO A 170 -11.78 -25.28 -9.65
CA PRO A 170 -12.82 -24.79 -8.76
C PRO A 170 -12.27 -24.35 -7.38
N GLY A 171 -11.07 -24.81 -6.98
CA GLY A 171 -10.48 -24.50 -5.68
C GLY A 171 -10.08 -23.02 -5.57
N PHE A 172 -9.27 -22.54 -6.51
CA PHE A 172 -8.84 -21.14 -6.58
C PHE A 172 -10.02 -20.17 -6.71
N SER A 173 -10.97 -20.46 -7.62
CA SER A 173 -12.14 -19.59 -7.83
C SER A 173 -13.06 -19.53 -6.61
N THR A 174 -13.20 -20.63 -5.87
CA THR A 174 -14.00 -20.66 -4.64
C THR A 174 -13.33 -19.86 -3.53
N VAL A 175 -12.02 -20.01 -3.32
CA VAL A 175 -11.27 -19.25 -2.30
C VAL A 175 -11.31 -17.75 -2.61
N TYR A 176 -11.11 -17.37 -3.86
CA TYR A 176 -11.22 -15.98 -4.30
C TYR A 176 -12.61 -15.41 -3.99
N THR A 177 -13.67 -16.11 -4.40
CA THR A 177 -15.05 -15.64 -4.19
C THR A 177 -15.40 -15.56 -2.70
N VAL A 178 -15.07 -16.59 -1.91
CA VAL A 178 -15.37 -16.67 -0.49
C VAL A 178 -14.59 -15.62 0.31
N SER A 179 -13.31 -15.39 -0.01
CA SER A 179 -12.50 -14.37 0.65
C SER A 179 -13.04 -12.95 0.42
N LEU A 180 -13.51 -12.65 -0.79
CA LEU A 180 -14.13 -11.37 -1.11
C LEU A 180 -15.45 -11.16 -0.34
N PHE A 181 -16.28 -12.21 -0.25
CA PHE A 181 -17.50 -12.16 0.56
C PHE A 181 -17.21 -11.99 2.05
N LEU A 182 -16.23 -12.71 2.60
CA LEU A 182 -15.79 -12.58 3.99
C LEU A 182 -15.25 -11.18 4.28
N ALA A 183 -14.50 -10.58 3.35
CA ALA A 183 -13.99 -9.22 3.48
C ALA A 183 -15.10 -8.15 3.52
N ALA A 184 -16.29 -8.44 2.98
CA ALA A 184 -17.44 -7.53 3.03
C ALA A 184 -18.22 -7.58 4.36
N ILE A 185 -18.11 -8.68 5.14
CA ILE A 185 -18.85 -8.87 6.39
C ILE A 185 -18.60 -7.77 7.42
N PRO A 186 -17.35 -7.35 7.71
CA PRO A 186 -17.08 -6.30 8.70
C PRO A 186 -17.81 -4.99 8.37
N ILE A 187 -17.86 -4.63 7.09
CA ILE A 187 -18.54 -3.42 6.62
C ILE A 187 -20.06 -3.59 6.74
N MET A 188 -20.60 -4.77 6.43
CA MET A 188 -22.02 -5.09 6.61
C MET A 188 -22.46 -5.03 8.08
N LEU A 189 -21.55 -5.30 9.01
CA LEU A 189 -21.79 -5.18 10.45
C LEU A 189 -21.76 -3.72 10.96
N GLY A 190 -21.54 -2.75 10.08
CA GLY A 190 -21.52 -1.32 10.42
C GLY A 190 -20.22 -0.88 11.09
N LEU A 191 -19.13 -1.64 10.96
CA LEU A 191 -17.82 -1.20 11.42
C LEU A 191 -17.33 -0.02 10.56
N ASP A 192 -16.72 0.94 11.23
CA ASP A 192 -16.14 2.12 10.58
C ASP A 192 -15.01 1.68 9.62
N PRO A 193 -15.15 1.93 8.30
CA PRO A 193 -14.13 1.58 7.32
C PRO A 193 -12.78 2.24 7.60
N LEU A 194 -12.76 3.38 8.29
CA LEU A 194 -11.54 4.16 8.53
C LEU A 194 -10.73 3.48 9.61
N LYS A 195 -11.39 3.11 10.71
CA LYS A 195 -10.79 2.31 11.77
C LYS A 195 -10.33 0.94 11.26
N LEU A 196 -11.13 0.27 10.43
CA LEU A 196 -10.74 -0.99 9.81
C LEU A 196 -9.50 -0.85 8.91
N THR A 197 -9.40 0.24 8.15
CA THR A 197 -8.24 0.51 7.29
C THR A 197 -6.98 0.73 8.13
N ILE A 198 -7.06 1.57 9.17
CA ILE A 198 -5.93 1.81 10.09
C ILE A 198 -5.54 0.52 10.83
N PHE A 199 -6.51 -0.28 11.27
CA PHE A 199 -6.28 -1.59 11.87
C PHE A 199 -5.60 -2.56 10.90
N SER A 200 -6.08 -2.64 9.66
CA SER A 200 -5.47 -3.48 8.64
C SER A 200 -4.04 -3.02 8.35
N MET A 201 -3.78 -1.72 8.24
CA MET A 201 -2.43 -1.18 8.05
C MET A 201 -1.49 -1.54 9.20
N ALA A 202 -1.99 -1.46 10.44
CA ALA A 202 -1.25 -1.88 11.63
C ALA A 202 -0.88 -3.37 11.59
N LEU A 203 -1.83 -4.23 11.21
CA LEU A 203 -1.62 -5.66 11.11
C LEU A 203 -0.64 -6.00 9.98
N THR A 204 -0.77 -5.35 8.82
CA THR A 204 0.16 -5.48 7.70
C THR A 204 1.57 -5.08 8.13
N ALA A 205 1.71 -3.98 8.87
CA ALA A 205 2.97 -3.55 9.44
C ALA A 205 3.56 -4.53 10.46
N ALA A 206 2.73 -5.16 11.28
CA ALA A 206 3.16 -6.21 12.20
C ALA A 206 3.60 -7.49 11.47
N SER A 207 2.96 -7.82 10.34
CA SER A 207 3.32 -8.99 9.53
C SER A 207 4.59 -8.79 8.69
N LEU A 208 4.94 -7.53 8.38
CA LEU A 208 6.08 -7.18 7.54
C LEU A 208 7.41 -7.84 7.98
N PRO A 209 7.84 -7.73 9.25
CA PRO A 209 9.07 -8.39 9.70
C PRO A 209 9.03 -9.91 9.53
N LEU A 210 7.87 -10.53 9.79
CA LEU A 210 7.72 -11.98 9.72
C LEU A 210 7.86 -12.51 8.28
N THR A 211 7.38 -11.75 7.29
CA THR A 211 7.45 -12.16 5.88
C THR A 211 8.76 -11.74 5.21
N VAL A 212 9.26 -10.53 5.48
CA VAL A 212 10.42 -9.98 4.79
C VAL A 212 11.73 -10.55 5.31
N VAL A 213 11.83 -10.94 6.60
CA VAL A 213 13.05 -11.56 7.13
C VAL A 213 13.38 -12.88 6.42
N PRO A 214 12.48 -13.87 6.32
CA PRO A 214 12.73 -15.08 5.52
C PRO A 214 13.07 -14.77 4.07
N PHE A 215 12.38 -13.79 3.47
CA PHE A 215 12.62 -13.38 2.09
C PHE A 215 14.04 -12.81 1.92
N LEU A 216 14.52 -12.00 2.86
CA LEU A 216 15.88 -11.45 2.86
C LEU A 216 16.93 -12.57 2.98
N PHE A 217 16.69 -13.57 3.83
CA PHE A 217 17.58 -14.74 3.94
C PHE A 217 17.61 -15.53 2.62
N LEU A 218 16.45 -15.78 2.03
CA LEU A 218 16.34 -16.51 0.75
C LEU A 218 17.04 -15.75 -0.39
N LEU A 219 16.83 -14.43 -0.47
CA LEU A 219 17.44 -13.57 -1.49
C LEU A 219 18.97 -13.42 -1.36
N ASN A 220 19.51 -13.74 -0.19
CA ASN A 220 20.94 -13.68 0.09
C ASN A 220 21.60 -15.06 0.06
N ASP A 221 20.83 -16.14 -0.11
CA ASP A 221 21.35 -17.50 -0.23
C ASP A 221 21.87 -17.76 -1.65
N GLU A 222 23.17 -18.01 -1.74
CA GLU A 222 23.88 -18.31 -2.99
C GLU A 222 23.38 -19.60 -3.64
N ARG A 223 22.86 -20.54 -2.85
CA ARG A 223 22.33 -21.82 -3.36
C ARG A 223 21.04 -21.65 -4.16
N TYR A 224 20.22 -20.65 -3.83
CA TYR A 224 18.93 -20.41 -4.48
C TYR A 224 19.01 -19.33 -5.56
N VAL A 225 19.75 -18.24 -5.32
CA VAL A 225 19.74 -17.04 -6.19
C VAL A 225 20.98 -16.94 -7.09
N GLY A 226 22.06 -17.65 -6.76
CA GLY A 226 23.30 -17.64 -7.54
C GLY A 226 23.88 -16.24 -7.72
N GLU A 227 24.15 -15.84 -8.96
CA GLU A 227 24.79 -14.55 -9.31
C GLU A 227 23.90 -13.32 -9.10
N HIS A 228 22.59 -13.48 -8.88
CA HIS A 228 21.63 -12.37 -8.74
C HIS A 228 21.41 -11.94 -7.28
N ARG A 229 22.36 -12.24 -6.40
CA ARG A 229 22.26 -11.93 -4.97
C ARG A 229 21.99 -10.44 -4.73
N ASN A 230 21.27 -10.21 -3.65
CA ASN A 230 20.95 -8.87 -3.21
C ASN A 230 22.23 -8.12 -2.81
N GLY A 231 22.49 -6.98 -3.44
CA GLY A 231 23.67 -6.16 -3.14
C GLY A 231 23.63 -5.54 -1.73
N ILE A 232 24.77 -5.05 -1.25
CA ILE A 232 24.90 -4.46 0.09
C ILE A 232 23.91 -3.30 0.30
N VAL A 233 23.70 -2.47 -0.72
CA VAL A 233 22.73 -1.35 -0.69
C VAL A 233 21.29 -1.85 -0.58
N SER A 234 20.94 -2.92 -1.31
CA SER A 234 19.59 -3.50 -1.28
C SER A 234 19.32 -4.17 0.07
N ASN A 235 20.30 -4.89 0.62
CA ASN A 235 20.19 -5.45 1.97
C ASN A 235 20.06 -4.37 3.04
N ALA A 236 20.84 -3.29 2.95
CA ALA A 236 20.72 -2.16 3.88
C ALA A 236 19.33 -1.51 3.80
N ALA A 237 18.79 -1.30 2.59
CA ALA A 237 17.45 -0.77 2.40
C ALA A 237 16.38 -1.70 2.99
N VAL A 238 16.45 -3.01 2.72
CA VAL A 238 15.48 -3.98 3.25
C VAL A 238 15.57 -4.08 4.78
N ILE A 239 16.78 -4.08 5.36
CA ILE A 239 16.97 -4.08 6.82
C ILE A 239 16.41 -2.80 7.44
N PHE A 240 16.63 -1.64 6.80
CA PHE A 240 16.06 -0.37 7.25
C PHE A 240 14.52 -0.44 7.25
N ILE A 241 13.92 -0.96 6.16
CA ILE A 241 12.47 -1.15 6.04
C ILE A 241 11.94 -2.11 7.11
N ILE A 242 12.59 -3.26 7.34
CA ILE A 242 12.20 -4.23 8.37
C ILE A 242 12.25 -3.57 9.75
N THR A 243 13.34 -2.86 10.06
CA THR A 243 13.53 -2.20 11.35
C THR A 243 12.43 -1.17 11.58
N LEU A 244 12.11 -0.40 10.54
CA LEU A 244 11.06 0.60 10.58
C LEU A 244 9.66 -0.03 10.73
N ALA A 245 9.37 -1.12 10.02
CA ALA A 245 8.12 -1.86 10.15
C ALA A 245 7.97 -2.48 11.54
N PHE A 246 9.06 -2.97 12.12
CA PHE A 246 9.09 -3.46 13.50
C PHE A 246 8.77 -2.33 14.49
N VAL A 247 9.35 -1.14 14.30
CA VAL A 247 8.99 0.04 15.08
C VAL A 247 7.51 0.39 14.91
N LEU A 248 6.96 0.32 13.70
CA LEU A 248 5.53 0.54 13.46
C LEU A 248 4.68 -0.44 14.26
N ALA A 249 5.02 -1.73 14.20
CA ALA A 249 4.28 -2.78 14.90
C ALA A 249 4.29 -2.53 16.41
N VAL A 250 5.47 -2.23 16.97
CA VAL A 250 5.66 -1.96 18.40
C VAL A 250 4.97 -0.67 18.85
N VAL A 251 4.86 0.34 18.00
CA VAL A 251 4.18 1.61 18.33
C VAL A 251 2.66 1.52 18.12
N THR A 252 2.22 0.87 17.05
CA THR A 252 0.80 0.85 16.65
C THR A 252 -0.02 -0.13 17.47
N ILE A 253 0.53 -1.30 17.79
CA ILE A 253 -0.20 -2.33 18.56
C ILE A 253 -0.61 -1.80 19.94
N PRO A 254 0.28 -1.14 20.73
CA PRO A 254 -0.12 -0.53 21.99
C PRO A 254 -1.07 0.64 21.83
N LEU A 255 -0.88 1.51 20.82
CA LEU A 255 -1.78 2.64 20.59
C LEU A 255 -3.21 2.20 20.22
N GLN A 256 -3.37 1.08 19.52
CA GLN A 256 -4.70 0.51 19.25
C GLN A 256 -5.31 -0.22 20.45
N ILE A 257 -4.50 -0.86 21.29
CA ILE A 257 -4.99 -1.59 22.47
C ILE A 257 -5.30 -0.64 23.65
N PHE A 258 -4.53 0.46 23.78
CA PHE A 258 -4.63 1.40 24.90
C PHE A 258 -5.23 2.77 24.52
N GLY A 259 -5.39 3.08 23.23
CA GLY A 259 -5.94 4.36 22.75
C GLY A 259 -7.48 4.45 22.75
N ASP A 260 -8.18 3.37 23.10
CA ASP A 260 -9.63 3.38 23.37
C ASP A 260 -9.96 3.76 24.84
N ALA A 261 -9.02 4.40 25.57
CA ALA A 261 -9.21 4.86 26.96
C ALA A 261 -9.12 6.39 27.09
#